data_AF-A0A7W0RVK3-F1
#
_entry.id   AF-A0A7W0RVK3-F1
#
_cell.length_a   1.000
_cell.length_b   1.000
_cell.length_c   1.000
_cell.angle_alpha   90.00
_cell.angle_beta   90.00
_cell.angle_gamma   90.00
#
_symmetry.space_group_name_H-M   'P 1'
#
loop_
_entity.id
_entity.type
_entity.pdbx_description
1 polymer ?
#
loop_
_entity_poly.entity_id
_entity_poly.type
_entity_poly.pdbx_seq_one_letter_code
_entity_poly.pdbx_strand_id
1 'polypeptide(L)'
;MLNFVPSTVEHILTELRKVVVGQDAVIEQVLVALLAEGHALIEGVPGTAKTLLVKTLARIIGADFGRIQFTPDLMPSDITGTNVFNV
;
A
#
# COMPACT_ATOMS: atom_id res chain seq x y z
N MET A 1 6.35 -8.95 25.82
CA MET A 1 5.44 -9.18 24.66
C MET A 1 4.66 -7.92 24.29
N LEU A 2 4.10 -7.16 25.26
CA LEU A 2 3.34 -5.92 24.99
C LEU A 2 4.14 -4.79 24.30
N ASN A 3 5.46 -4.72 24.48
CA ASN A 3 6.30 -3.67 23.87
C ASN A 3 6.72 -3.95 22.42
N PHE A 4 6.45 -5.16 21.90
CA PHE A 4 6.88 -5.53 20.55
C PHE A 4 6.12 -4.74 19.49
N VAL A 5 4.78 -4.67 19.60
CA VAL A 5 3.91 -4.00 18.63
C VAL A 5 4.25 -2.51 18.47
N PRO A 6 4.38 -1.71 19.55
CA PRO A 6 4.79 -0.30 19.42
C PRO A 6 6.15 -0.14 18.72
N SER A 7 7.15 -0.94 19.10
CA SER A 7 8.49 -0.85 18.51
C SER A 7 8.52 -1.19 17.01
N THR A 8 7.72 -2.16 16.58
CA THR A 8 7.60 -2.51 15.16
C THR A 8 6.93 -1.40 14.36
N VAL A 9 5.87 -0.81 14.89
CA VAL A 9 5.18 0.33 14.25
C VAL A 9 6.12 1.53 14.11
N GLU A 10 6.84 1.88 15.17
CA GLU A 10 7.83 2.97 15.14
C GLU A 10 8.94 2.72 14.10
N HIS A 11 9.41 1.47 13.99
CA HIS A 11 10.40 1.10 12.99
C HIS A 11 9.86 1.28 11.56
N ILE A 12 8.65 0.79 11.28
CA ILE A 12 8.01 0.95 9.97
C ILE A 12 7.84 2.42 9.60
N LEU A 13 7.34 3.23 10.52
CA LEU A 13 7.14 4.67 10.30
C LEU A 13 8.46 5.39 10.06
N THR A 14 9.50 5.07 10.83
CA THR A 14 10.85 5.62 10.67
C THR A 14 11.42 5.33 9.29
N GLU A 15 11.31 4.08 8.80
CA GLU A 15 11.80 3.71 7.47
C GLU A 15 10.99 4.39 6.34
N LEU A 16 9.67 4.51 6.49
CA LEU A 16 8.82 5.21 5.51
C LEU A 16 9.18 6.68 5.36
N ARG A 17 9.40 7.39 6.48
CA ARG A 17 9.73 8.82 6.50
C ARG A 17 11.06 9.17 5.84
N LYS A 18 11.98 8.20 5.69
CA LYS A 18 13.23 8.38 4.94
C LYS A 18 13.01 8.52 3.44
N VAL A 19 11.93 7.95 2.91
CA VAL A 19 11.65 7.87 1.47
C VAL A 19 10.51 8.81 1.07
N VAL A 20 9.49 8.93 1.92
CA VAL A 20 8.31 9.77 1.68
C VAL A 20 8.35 10.96 2.63
N VAL A 21 8.60 12.15 2.10
CA VAL A 21 8.78 13.38 2.88
C VAL A 21 7.51 14.24 2.84
N GLY A 22 7.11 14.80 3.98
CA GLY A 22 6.01 15.77 4.08
C GLY A 22 4.61 15.17 3.95
N GLN A 23 4.45 13.87 4.23
CA GLN A 23 3.18 13.14 4.13
C GLN A 23 2.89 12.33 5.42
N ASP A 24 3.32 12.82 6.59
CA ASP A 24 3.24 12.06 7.85
C ASP A 24 1.83 11.56 8.18
N ALA A 25 0.81 12.41 8.02
CA ALA A 25 -0.58 12.02 8.28
C ALA A 25 -1.05 10.87 7.36
N VAL A 26 -0.68 10.91 6.07
CA VAL A 26 -1.06 9.86 5.12
C VAL A 26 -0.33 8.55 5.42
N ILE A 27 0.95 8.63 5.79
CA ILE A 27 1.75 7.47 6.19
C ILE A 27 1.09 6.75 7.38
N GLU A 28 0.72 7.52 8.41
CA GLU A 28 0.09 6.97 9.61
C GLU A 28 -1.29 6.37 9.30
N GLN A 29 -2.12 7.06 8.52
CA GLN A 29 -3.45 6.56 8.13
C GLN A 29 -3.39 5.28 7.29
N VAL A 30 -2.46 5.17 6.35
CA VAL A 30 -2.28 3.96 5.55
C VAL A 30 -1.82 2.79 6.41
N LEU A 31 -0.93 3.03 7.38
CA LEU A 31 -0.50 1.99 8.31
C LEU A 31 -1.64 1.53 9.22
N VAL A 32 -2.46 2.46 9.72
CA VAL A 32 -3.68 2.13 10.49
C VAL A 32 -4.64 1.29 9.66
N ALA A 33 -4.92 1.70 8.42
CA ALA A 33 -5.80 0.95 7.52
C ALA A 33 -5.29 -0.47 7.29
N LEU A 34 -3.99 -0.65 7.05
CA LEU A 34 -3.37 -1.97 6.88
C LEU A 34 -3.53 -2.84 8.12
N LEU A 35 -3.21 -2.31 9.31
CA LEU A 35 -3.28 -3.05 10.57
C LEU A 35 -4.73 -3.39 10.99
N ALA A 36 -5.70 -2.61 10.52
CA ALA A 36 -7.11 -2.86 10.71
C ALA A 36 -7.74 -3.77 9.62
N GLU A 37 -6.93 -4.34 8.72
CA GLU A 37 -7.38 -5.12 7.56
C GLU A 37 -8.35 -4.35 6.65
N GLY A 38 -8.22 -3.02 6.61
CA GLY A 38 -9.06 -2.12 5.83
C GLY A 38 -8.48 -1.79 4.45
N HIS A 39 -9.23 -0.96 3.71
CA HIS A 39 -8.83 -0.42 2.41
C HIS A 39 -8.70 1.10 2.49
N ALA A 40 -7.68 1.66 1.83
CA ALA A 40 -7.42 3.09 1.81
C ALA A 40 -7.52 3.66 0.39
N LEU A 41 -8.22 4.78 0.25
CA LEU A 41 -8.25 5.61 -0.96
C LEU A 41 -7.29 6.79 -0.77
N ILE A 42 -6.29 6.91 -1.64
CA ILE A 42 -5.28 7.98 -1.58
C ILE A 42 -5.54 8.98 -2.71
N GLU A 43 -6.09 10.14 -2.37
CA GLU A 43 -6.41 11.19 -3.33
C GLU A 43 -5.32 12.29 -3.39
N GLY A 44 -5.42 13.16 -4.40
CA GLY A 44 -4.57 14.34 -4.57
C GLY A 44 -3.85 14.37 -5.91
N VAL A 45 -3.08 15.43 -6.15
CA VAL A 45 -2.49 15.70 -7.47
C VAL A 45 -1.46 14.65 -7.91
N PRO A 46 -1.24 14.46 -9.23
CA PRO A 46 -0.18 13.61 -9.76
C PRO A 46 1.20 14.03 -9.23
N GLY A 47 2.09 13.05 -9.03
CA GLY A 47 3.47 13.31 -8.57
C GLY A 47 3.66 13.43 -7.06
N THR A 48 2.62 13.24 -6.24
CA THR A 48 2.67 13.34 -4.76
C THR A 48 3.10 12.04 -4.05
N ALA A 49 3.98 11.27 -4.68
CA ALA A 49 4.55 10.04 -4.10
C ALA A 49 3.55 8.94 -3.67
N LYS A 50 2.26 8.96 -4.09
CA LYS A 50 1.25 7.94 -3.73
C LYS A 50 1.72 6.50 -4.00
N THR A 51 2.18 6.25 -5.23
CA THR A 51 2.71 4.94 -5.62
C THR A 51 4.00 4.59 -4.86
N LEU A 52 4.85 5.59 -4.61
CA LEU A 52 6.10 5.40 -3.87
C LEU A 52 5.82 4.99 -2.41
N LEU A 53 4.82 5.61 -1.78
CA LEU A 53 4.38 5.28 -0.42
C LEU A 53 3.96 3.82 -0.30
N VAL A 54 3.01 3.37 -1.12
CA VAL A 54 2.50 1.99 -1.04
C VAL A 54 3.58 0.96 -1.37
N LYS A 55 4.40 1.23 -2.39
CA LYS A 55 5.52 0.36 -2.78
C LYS A 55 6.58 0.26 -1.69
N THR A 56 6.88 1.36 -1.02
CA THR A 56 7.89 1.41 0.06
C THR A 56 7.37 0.68 1.29
N LEU A 57 6.10 0.88 1.66
CA LEU A 57 5.47 0.16 2.76
C LEU A 57 5.52 -1.35 2.54
N ALA A 58 5.09 -1.82 1.36
CA ALA A 58 5.14 -3.25 1.00
C ALA A 58 6.54 -3.84 1.16
N ARG A 59 7.58 -3.12 0.68
CA ARG A 59 8.97 -3.54 0.83
C ARG A 59 9.42 -3.62 2.30
N ILE A 60 9.04 -2.66 3.14
CA ILE A 60 9.43 -2.61 4.55
C ILE A 60 8.83 -3.78 5.34
N ILE A 61 7.57 -4.12 5.06
CA ILE A 61 6.86 -5.19 5.76
C ILE A 61 7.04 -6.58 5.13
N GLY A 62 7.74 -6.66 3.99
CA GLY A 62 7.96 -7.91 3.26
C GLY A 62 6.71 -8.43 2.53
N ALA A 63 5.78 -7.54 2.16
CA ALA A 63 4.58 -7.90 1.39
C ALA A 63 4.84 -7.81 -0.12
N ASP A 64 4.08 -8.59 -0.88
CA ASP A 64 4.02 -8.46 -2.33
C ASP A 64 3.39 -7.13 -2.74
N PHE A 65 3.90 -6.53 -3.81
CA PHE A 65 3.38 -5.30 -4.37
C PHE A 65 2.81 -5.54 -5.78
N GLY A 66 1.50 -5.37 -5.91
CA GLY A 66 0.79 -5.35 -7.19
C GLY A 66 0.30 -3.96 -7.53
N ARG A 67 0.33 -3.60 -8.82
CA ARG A 67 -0.23 -2.34 -9.34
C ARG A 67 -1.07 -2.62 -10.58
N ILE A 68 -2.34 -2.24 -10.53
CA ILE A 68 -3.26 -2.27 -11.67
C ILE A 68 -3.55 -0.82 -12.05
N GLN A 69 -3.28 -0.46 -13.30
CA GLN A 69 -3.69 0.83 -13.84
C GLN A 69 -5.11 0.70 -14.39
N PHE A 70 -6.05 1.42 -13.80
CA PHE A 70 -7.40 1.50 -14.34
C PHE A 70 -7.38 2.30 -15.64
N THR A 71 -7.94 1.72 -16.69
CA THR A 71 -8.21 2.32 -18.00
C THR A 71 -9.70 2.13 -18.30
N PRO A 72 -10.31 2.95 -19.19
CA PRO A 72 -11.73 2.80 -19.52
C PRO A 72 -12.08 1.43 -20.12
N ASP A 73 -11.09 0.76 -20.71
CA ASP A 73 -11.25 -0.54 -21.36
C ASP A 73 -10.96 -1.74 -20.43
N LEU A 74 -10.56 -1.49 -19.18
CA LEU A 74 -10.22 -2.56 -18.24
C LEU A 74 -11.46 -3.40 -17.90
N MET A 75 -11.38 -4.71 -18.17
CA MET A 75 -12.47 -5.65 -17.90
C MET A 75 -12.26 -6.34 -16.55
N PRO A 76 -13.33 -6.75 -15.83
CA PRO A 76 -13.19 -7.49 -14.58
C PRO A 76 -12.32 -8.74 -14.70
N SER A 77 -12.38 -9.44 -15.85
CA SER A 77 -11.56 -10.61 -16.16
C SER A 77 -10.06 -10.33 -16.17
N ASP A 78 -9.63 -9.09 -16.43
CA ASP A 78 -8.22 -8.70 -16.39
C ASP A 78 -7.68 -8.64 -14.96
N ILE A 79 -8.56 -8.54 -13.96
CA ILE A 79 -8.21 -8.49 -12.53
C ILE A 79 -8.43 -9.85 -11.87
N THR A 80 -9.59 -10.48 -12.09
CA THR A 80 -9.93 -11.75 -11.45
C THR A 80 -9.33 -12.97 -12.16
N GLY A 81 -8.83 -12.78 -13.39
CA GLY A 81 -8.46 -13.86 -14.30
C GLY A 81 -9.68 -14.43 -15.06
N THR A 82 -9.37 -15.29 -16.04
CA THR A 82 -10.36 -16.03 -16.83
C THR A 82 -10.33 -17.50 -16.46
N ASN A 83 -11.50 -18.11 -16.32
CA ASN A 83 -11.62 -19.56 -16.17
C ASN A 83 -11.35 -20.24 -17.52
N VAL A 84 -10.26 -20.99 -17.61
CA VAL A 84 -9.97 -21.83 -18.78
C VAL A 84 -10.58 -23.20 -18.53
N PHE A 85 -11.68 -23.49 -19.22
CA PHE A 85 -12.30 -24.81 -19.19
C PHE A 85 -11.79 -25.64 -20.38
N ASN A 86 -11.06 -26.71 -20.06
CA ASN A 86 -10.38 -27.66 -20.96
C ASN A 86 -9.16 -27.11 -21.71
N VAL A 87 -7.99 -27.70 -21.42
CA VAL A 87 -6.75 -27.63 -22.21
C VAL A 87 -6.62 -28.92 -23.01
#